data_AF-A0AAV5T9U3-F1
#
_entry.id   AF-A0AAV5T9U3-F1
#
_cell.length_a   1.000
_cell.length_b   1.000
_cell.length_c   1.000
_cell.angle_alpha   90.00
_cell.angle_beta   90.00
_cell.angle_gamma   90.00
#
_symmetry.space_group_name_H-M   'P 1'
#
loop_
_entity.id
_entity.type
_entity.pdbx_description
1 polymer ?
#
loop_
_entity_poly.entity_id
_entity_poly.type
_entity_poly.pdbx_seq_one_letter_code
_entity_poly.pdbx_strand_id
1 'polypeptide(L)'
;STLLPIMNSLFCCALIALGLTFSQGVDAACVDLQNPATGQSDCGVRRNLCNDPNYFSLMTTQCPVTCGRCPSVPNTCVDLVNPITRVSDCPQTAYKCNDPVYFSFMTTQCPRTCGRCPPGGK
;
A
#
# COMPACT_ATOMS: atom_id res chain seq x y z
N SER A 1 -6.45 -11.27 23.56
CA SER A 1 -6.99 -11.43 22.20
C SER A 1 -6.12 -10.58 21.29
N THR A 2 -5.27 -11.10 20.43
CA THR A 2 -5.46 -12.25 19.54
C THR A 2 -4.09 -12.88 19.27
N LEU A 3 -3.97 -14.18 19.58
CA LEU A 3 -2.94 -15.05 19.05
C LEU A 3 -2.93 -14.94 17.52
N LEU A 4 -1.89 -14.38 16.91
CA LEU A 4 -1.54 -14.62 15.50
C LEU A 4 -0.07 -14.20 15.29
N PRO A 5 0.90 -15.07 15.64
CA PRO A 5 1.84 -15.47 14.58
C PRO A 5 2.33 -16.93 14.71
N ILE A 6 1.50 -17.85 15.21
CA ILE A 6 1.91 -19.26 15.45
C ILE A 6 1.16 -20.32 14.62
N MET A 7 0.42 -19.94 13.58
CA MET A 7 -0.21 -20.96 12.71
C MET A 7 0.62 -21.36 11.49
N ASN A 8 1.86 -20.88 11.36
CA ASN A 8 2.62 -21.00 10.10
C ASN A 8 3.53 -22.24 9.97
N SER A 9 3.34 -23.28 10.79
CA SER A 9 4.22 -24.46 10.71
C SER A 9 3.52 -25.81 10.57
N LEU A 10 2.18 -25.88 10.64
CA LEU A 10 1.46 -27.16 10.49
C LEU A 10 0.44 -27.18 9.35
N PHE A 11 0.03 -26.03 8.82
CA PHE A 11 -0.91 -25.96 7.69
C PHE A 11 -0.26 -25.76 6.31
N CYS A 12 1.05 -25.53 6.26
CA CYS A 12 1.75 -25.33 4.98
C CYS A 12 1.80 -26.62 4.13
N CYS A 13 1.85 -27.80 4.78
CA CYS A 13 2.05 -29.07 4.07
C CYS A 13 0.78 -29.71 3.50
N ALA A 14 -0.42 -29.31 3.91
CA ALA A 14 -1.66 -30.00 3.51
C ALA A 14 -2.23 -29.51 2.16
N LEU A 15 -1.93 -28.28 1.73
CA LEU A 15 -2.53 -27.68 0.53
C LEU A 15 -1.71 -27.90 -0.75
N ILE A 16 -0.44 -28.32 -0.62
CA ILE A 16 0.45 -28.60 -1.76
C ILE A 16 -0.03 -29.84 -2.54
N ALA A 17 -0.70 -30.79 -1.87
CA ALA A 17 -1.18 -32.05 -2.45
C ALA A 17 -2.40 -31.90 -3.40
N LEU A 18 -3.09 -30.76 -3.38
CA LEU A 18 -4.29 -30.49 -4.21
C LEU A 18 -4.00 -29.55 -5.40
N GLY A 19 -2.74 -29.23 -5.67
CA GLY A 19 -2.36 -28.41 -6.84
C GLY A 19 -2.81 -26.95 -6.79
N LEU A 20 -3.33 -26.47 -5.65
CA LEU A 20 -3.71 -25.08 -5.45
C LEU A 20 -2.45 -24.27 -5.11
N THR A 21 -1.86 -23.62 -6.12
CA THR A 21 -0.80 -22.65 -5.91
C THR A 21 -1.38 -21.41 -5.24
N PHE A 22 -1.15 -21.25 -3.94
CA PHE A 22 -1.37 -19.96 -3.30
C PHE A 22 -0.25 -19.01 -3.78
N SER A 23 -0.58 -18.12 -4.70
CA SER A 23 0.22 -16.91 -4.91
C SER A 23 0.08 -16.07 -3.64
N GLN A 24 0.93 -16.34 -2.66
CA GLN A 24 1.22 -15.37 -1.61
C GLN A 24 1.99 -14.25 -2.29
N GLY A 25 1.26 -13.38 -2.98
CA GLY A 25 1.67 -12.00 -3.13
C GLY A 25 1.77 -11.48 -1.70
N VAL A 26 2.96 -11.61 -1.12
CA VAL A 26 3.36 -10.72 -0.05
C VAL A 26 3.34 -9.35 -0.71
N ASP A 27 2.19 -8.69 -0.63
CA ASP A 27 2.09 -7.25 -0.78
C ASP A 27 2.87 -6.71 0.42
N ALA A 28 4.21 -6.79 0.29
CA ALA A 28 5.13 -6.19 1.22
C ALA A 28 4.76 -4.72 1.12
N ALA A 29 4.01 -4.23 2.11
CA ALA A 29 3.67 -2.84 2.23
C ALA A 29 4.94 -2.06 1.90
N CYS A 30 4.91 -1.31 0.81
CA CYS A 30 6.12 -0.68 0.33
C CYS A 30 6.41 0.51 1.24
N VAL A 31 7.20 0.27 2.28
CA VAL A 31 7.56 1.25 3.30
C VAL A 31 9.06 1.23 3.51
N ASP A 32 9.63 2.37 3.89
CA ASP A 32 11.02 2.41 4.34
C ASP A 32 11.13 1.78 5.74
N LEU A 33 12.05 0.83 5.90
CA LEU A 33 12.27 0.11 7.15
C LEU A 33 12.97 1.01 8.17
N GLN A 34 12.61 0.81 9.43
CA GLN A 34 13.29 1.43 10.57
C GLN A 34 14.44 0.54 11.05
N ASN A 35 15.51 1.17 11.52
CA ASN A 35 16.57 0.47 12.22
C ASN A 35 16.01 -0.10 13.53
N PRO A 36 16.09 -1.41 13.78
CA PRO A 36 15.50 -2.03 14.96
C PRO A 36 16.15 -1.59 16.28
N ALA A 37 17.37 -1.06 16.24
CA ALA A 37 18.06 -0.55 17.43
C ALA A 37 17.63 0.88 17.81
N THR A 38 17.25 1.71 16.84
CA THR A 38 16.93 3.14 17.07
C THR A 38 15.47 3.51 16.82
N GLY A 39 14.70 2.63 16.17
CA GLY A 39 13.32 2.91 15.74
C GLY A 39 13.21 4.01 14.68
N GLN A 40 14.31 4.41 14.06
CA GLN A 40 14.35 5.48 13.06
C GLN A 40 14.77 4.95 11.69
N SER A 41 14.23 5.54 10.63
CA SER A 41 14.65 5.22 9.27
C SER A 41 15.81 6.13 8.85
N ASP A 42 16.95 5.53 8.52
CA ASP A 42 18.13 6.23 8.00
C ASP A 42 18.04 6.48 6.48
N CYS A 43 16.94 6.07 5.83
CA CYS A 43 16.78 6.09 4.39
C CYS A 43 16.92 7.50 3.80
N GLY A 44 16.36 8.52 4.45
CA GLY A 44 16.44 9.91 3.98
C GLY A 44 17.89 10.41 3.87
N VAL A 45 18.74 10.07 4.84
CA VAL A 45 20.16 10.45 4.87
C VAL A 45 20.96 9.66 3.83
N ARG A 46 20.56 8.42 3.56
CA ARG A 46 21.26 7.48 2.66
C ARG A 46 20.73 7.48 1.23
N ARG A 47 19.88 8.43 0.85
CA ARG A 47 19.27 8.50 -0.50
C ARG A 47 20.31 8.51 -1.63
N ASN A 48 21.48 9.09 -1.41
CA ASN A 48 22.58 9.09 -2.38
C ASN A 48 23.10 7.69 -2.71
N LEU A 49 22.91 6.71 -1.83
CA LEU A 49 23.33 5.32 -2.03
C LEU A 49 22.36 4.49 -2.85
N CYS A 50 21.19 5.03 -3.23
CA CYS A 50 20.20 4.27 -3.98
C CYS A 50 20.84 3.63 -5.23
N ASN A 51 21.57 4.40 -6.04
CA ASN A 51 22.16 3.91 -7.29
C ASN A 51 23.60 3.40 -7.15
N ASP A 52 24.14 3.32 -5.92
CA ASP A 52 25.45 2.72 -5.71
C ASP A 52 25.34 1.20 -5.86
N PRO A 53 26.14 0.54 -6.72
CA PRO A 53 26.02 -0.89 -6.98
C PRO A 53 26.25 -1.76 -5.74
N ASN A 54 27.07 -1.31 -4.79
CA ASN A 54 27.34 -2.05 -3.55
C ASN A 54 26.16 -1.98 -2.58
N TYR A 55 25.38 -0.89 -2.63
CA TYR A 55 24.25 -0.66 -1.73
C TYR A 55 22.90 -0.83 -2.42
N PHE A 56 22.88 -1.09 -3.72
CA PHE A 56 21.65 -1.14 -4.53
C PHE A 56 20.63 -2.12 -3.94
N SER A 57 21.04 -3.36 -3.67
CA SER A 57 20.16 -4.38 -3.09
C SER A 57 19.68 -3.99 -1.70
N LEU A 58 20.58 -3.52 -0.83
CA LEU A 58 20.24 -3.08 0.51
C LEU A 58 19.21 -1.94 0.50
N MET A 59 19.44 -0.93 -0.34
CA MET A 59 18.55 0.22 -0.47
C MET A 59 17.21 -0.15 -1.10
N THR A 60 17.17 -1.14 -1.99
CA THR A 60 15.90 -1.69 -2.51
C THR A 60 15.09 -2.36 -1.42
N THR A 61 15.72 -3.14 -0.55
CA THR A 61 15.03 -3.88 0.50
C THR A 61 14.64 -2.98 1.68
N GLN A 62 15.56 -2.14 2.13
CA GLN A 62 15.37 -1.32 3.34
C GLN A 62 14.71 0.02 3.07
N CYS A 63 14.88 0.57 1.87
CA CYS A 63 14.45 1.93 1.52
C CYS A 63 13.69 2.00 0.18
N PRO A 64 12.73 1.09 -0.10
CA PRO A 64 12.10 1.02 -1.41
C PRO A 64 11.29 2.28 -1.74
N VAL A 65 10.71 2.97 -0.74
CA VAL A 65 9.99 4.24 -0.98
C VAL A 65 10.98 5.34 -1.29
N THR A 66 12.00 5.51 -0.44
CA THR A 66 13.01 6.55 -0.61
C THR A 66 13.77 6.44 -1.94
N CYS A 67 14.00 5.22 -2.43
CA CYS A 67 14.68 4.98 -3.70
C CYS A 67 13.74 4.85 -4.90
N GLY A 68 12.42 5.01 -4.73
CA GLY A 68 11.44 4.92 -5.82
C GLY A 68 11.34 3.52 -6.44
N ARG A 69 11.55 2.48 -5.63
CA ARG A 69 11.58 1.06 -6.03
C ARG A 69 10.35 0.28 -5.56
N CYS A 70 9.38 0.97 -4.97
CA CYS A 70 8.08 0.38 -4.79
C CYS A 70 7.56 -0.12 -6.14
N PRO A 71 7.03 -1.35 -6.23
CA PRO A 71 6.16 -1.66 -7.33
C PRO A 71 5.10 -0.56 -7.37
N SER A 72 4.87 0.02 -8.54
CA SER A 72 3.73 0.92 -8.72
C SER A 72 2.48 0.05 -8.56
N VAL A 73 2.04 -0.13 -7.32
CA VAL A 73 0.63 -0.40 -7.09
C VAL A 73 -0.08 0.74 -7.80
N PRO A 74 -0.94 0.47 -8.79
CA PRO A 74 -1.75 1.53 -9.35
C PRO A 74 -2.39 2.21 -8.15
N ASN A 75 -2.09 3.49 -7.95
CA ASN A 75 -2.66 4.26 -6.88
C ASN A 75 -4.13 4.46 -7.27
N THR A 76 -4.94 3.41 -7.11
CA THR A 76 -6.36 3.36 -7.43
C THR A 76 -7.16 4.28 -6.52
N CYS A 77 -6.48 4.90 -5.55
CA CYS A 77 -7.01 5.98 -4.75
C CYS A 77 -7.03 7.29 -5.52
N VAL A 78 -7.92 7.33 -6.51
CA VAL A 78 -8.28 8.50 -7.29
C VAL A 78 -9.79 8.64 -7.27
N ASP A 79 -10.25 9.88 -7.32
CA ASP A 79 -11.69 10.14 -7.48
C ASP A 79 -12.07 9.75 -8.91
N LEU A 80 -13.12 8.94 -9.03
CA LEU A 80 -13.61 8.48 -10.30
C LEU A 80 -14.29 9.64 -11.05
N VAL A 81 -14.16 9.59 -12.37
CA VAL A 81 -14.83 10.53 -13.27
C VAL A 81 -16.07 9.88 -13.86
N ASN A 82 -17.06 10.69 -14.15
CA ASN A 82 -18.19 10.26 -14.94
C ASN A 82 -17.68 9.80 -16.33
N PRO A 83 -18.03 8.60 -16.81
CA PRO A 83 -17.49 8.05 -18.05
C PRO A 83 -17.90 8.83 -19.30
N ILE A 84 -19.00 9.59 -19.23
CA ILE A 84 -19.54 10.40 -20.34
C ILE A 84 -18.87 11.78 -20.36
N THR A 85 -18.91 12.50 -19.23
CA THR A 85 -18.41 13.89 -19.18
C THR A 85 -16.92 13.98 -18.92
N ARG A 86 -16.28 12.89 -18.46
CA ARG A 86 -14.87 12.83 -18.01
C ARG A 86 -14.56 13.79 -16.85
N VAL A 87 -15.57 14.28 -16.15
CA VAL A 87 -15.44 15.15 -14.97
C VAL A 87 -15.83 14.38 -13.72
N SER A 88 -15.15 14.65 -12.59
CA SER A 88 -15.51 14.07 -11.29
C SER A 88 -16.53 14.96 -10.57
N ASP A 89 -17.61 14.34 -10.09
CA ASP A 89 -18.64 14.99 -9.28
C ASP A 89 -18.26 15.04 -7.78
N CYS A 90 -17.13 14.44 -7.40
CA CYS A 90 -16.69 14.30 -6.02
C CYS A 90 -16.54 15.64 -5.28
N PRO A 91 -15.94 16.71 -5.85
CA PRO A 91 -15.81 18.00 -5.16
C PRO A 91 -17.16 18.60 -4.75
N GLN A 92 -18.20 18.41 -5.58
CA GLN A 92 -19.54 18.95 -5.34
C GLN A 92 -20.33 18.12 -4.32
N THR A 93 -19.92 16.87 -4.08
CA THR A 93 -20.62 15.93 -3.20
C THR A 93 -19.85 15.62 -1.91
N ALA A 94 -18.74 16.33 -1.64
CA ALA A 94 -17.89 16.11 -0.47
C ALA A 94 -18.64 16.16 0.88
N TYR A 95 -19.69 16.96 1.00
CA TYR A 95 -20.52 17.01 2.22
C TYR A 95 -21.22 15.68 2.54
N LYS A 96 -21.35 14.77 1.55
CA LYS A 96 -21.93 13.44 1.71
C LYS A 96 -20.93 12.39 2.20
N CYS A 97 -19.66 12.73 2.37
CA CYS A 97 -18.63 11.76 2.76
C CYS A 97 -19.00 11.00 4.04
N ASN A 98 -19.61 11.67 5.02
CA ASN A 98 -20.00 11.06 6.31
C ASN A 98 -21.49 10.75 6.42
N ASP A 99 -22.27 10.94 5.35
CA ASP A 99 -23.67 10.54 5.32
C ASP A 99 -23.75 9.01 5.24
N PRO A 100 -24.43 8.32 6.17
CA PRO A 100 -24.47 6.87 6.22
C PRO A 100 -25.07 6.24 4.96
N VAL A 101 -25.98 6.94 4.26
CA VAL A 101 -26.59 6.45 3.02
C VAL A 101 -25.57 6.47 1.88
N TYR A 102 -24.70 7.47 1.85
CA TYR A 102 -23.73 7.68 0.77
C TYR A 102 -22.32 7.23 1.12
N PHE A 103 -22.06 6.80 2.36
CA PHE A 103 -20.72 6.50 2.86
C PHE A 103 -19.97 5.49 1.97
N SER A 104 -20.61 4.37 1.64
CA SER A 104 -20.02 3.34 0.78
C SER A 104 -19.78 3.86 -0.64
N PHE A 105 -20.76 4.55 -1.23
CA PHE A 105 -20.64 5.15 -2.55
C PHE A 105 -19.48 6.15 -2.63
N MET A 106 -19.41 7.07 -1.67
CA MET A 106 -18.35 8.06 -1.58
C MET A 106 -16.99 7.42 -1.27
N THR A 107 -16.96 6.24 -0.62
CA THR A 107 -15.72 5.50 -0.38
C THR A 107 -15.14 4.97 -1.68
N THR A 108 -15.99 4.44 -2.54
CA THR A 108 -15.58 3.84 -3.81
C THR A 108 -15.32 4.90 -4.88
N GLN A 109 -16.22 5.86 -5.03
CA GLN A 109 -16.16 6.85 -6.11
C GLN A 109 -15.24 8.03 -5.79
N CYS A 110 -15.15 8.41 -4.51
CA CYS A 110 -14.50 9.65 -4.09
C CYS A 110 -13.49 9.43 -2.94
N PRO A 111 -12.60 8.42 -3.03
CA PRO A 111 -11.73 8.08 -1.91
C PRO A 111 -10.71 9.20 -1.60
N ARG A 112 -10.28 10.01 -2.57
CA ARG A 112 -9.40 11.16 -2.31
C ARG A 112 -10.17 12.31 -1.68
N THR A 113 -11.30 12.70 -2.28
CA THR A 113 -12.12 13.81 -1.77
C THR A 113 -12.55 13.55 -0.32
N CYS A 114 -12.86 12.30 0.03
CA CYS A 114 -13.28 11.95 1.39
C CYS A 114 -12.13 11.56 2.33
N GLY A 115 -10.86 11.70 1.92
CA GLY A 115 -9.71 11.41 2.78
C GLY A 115 -9.56 9.93 3.16
N ARG A 116 -10.04 9.02 2.32
CA ARG A 116 -10.00 7.56 2.54
C ARG A 116 -8.79 6.88 1.92
N CYS A 117 -7.90 7.65 1.31
CA CYS A 117 -6.66 7.13 0.77
C CYS A 117 -5.64 6.80 1.86
N PRO A 118 -4.89 5.70 1.70
CA PRO A 118 -3.76 5.42 2.58
C PRO A 118 -2.68 6.51 2.46
N PRO A 119 -1.95 6.81 3.54
CA PRO A 119 -0.85 7.76 3.51
C PRO A 119 0.24 7.26 2.56
N GLY A 120 0.53 8.02 1.50
CA GLY A 120 1.49 7.66 0.44
C GLY A 120 0.90 7.62 -0.97
N GLY A 121 -0.43 7.58 -1.11
CA GLY A 121 -1.11 7.68 -2.40
C GLY A 121 -1.25 9.13 -2.88
N LYS A 122 -0.20 9.71 -3.47
CA LYS A 122 -0.29 10.97 -4.22
C LYS A 122 -0.65 10.72 -5.67
#